data_AF-A0A4S2LIA3-F1
#
_entry.id   AF-A0A4S2LIA3-F1
#
_cell.length_a   1.000
_cell.length_b   1.000
_cell.length_c   1.000
_cell.angle_alpha   90.00
_cell.angle_beta   90.00
_cell.angle_gamma   90.00
#
_symmetry.space_group_name_H-M   'P 1'
#
loop_
_entity.id
_entity.type
_entity.pdbx_description
1 polymer ?
#
loop_
_entity_poly.entity_id
_entity_poly.type
_entity_poly.pdbx_seq_one_letter_code
_entity_poly.pdbx_strand_id
1 'polypeptide(L)'
;MTSNEHILSKQPIVPKRNKSNPTLLSKELKTANSFIHKLKNVKNALRLLTCEFDEQLLQLPGLLGALTTKLEAGWQSFSLGPGSTATDQLANDLTSQLPPLIRPLQPGQQGSTGSVPLSHSFTWTRLQPRLECSETPNGDGITENREFSLVLEPFIEPEVILLLTADQIKGLTKKTVNRNSTQTSTLTSFGTCIKQLNRPVTCILFTGAKLRTSEK
;
A
#
# COMPACT_ATOMS: atom_id res chain seq x y z
N MET A 1 -52.54 -69.37 1.40
CA MET A 1 -52.69 -68.62 0.14
C MET A 1 -52.59 -67.13 0.45
N THR A 2 -51.45 -66.52 0.15
CA THR A 2 -51.31 -65.18 -0.47
C THR A 2 -49.82 -64.88 -0.61
N SER A 3 -49.41 -64.71 -1.86
CA SER A 3 -48.14 -64.10 -2.29
C SER A 3 -48.10 -62.63 -1.88
N ASN A 4 -46.90 -62.08 -1.66
CA ASN A 4 -46.38 -60.98 -2.46
C ASN A 4 -44.96 -60.58 -2.03
N GLU A 5 -44.05 -60.68 -2.99
CA GLU A 5 -42.73 -60.09 -2.98
C GLU A 5 -42.84 -58.56 -2.97
N HIS A 6 -41.99 -57.90 -2.19
CA HIS A 6 -41.64 -56.49 -2.42
C HIS A 6 -40.13 -56.34 -2.26
N ILE A 7 -39.42 -56.57 -3.35
CA ILE A 7 -38.03 -56.14 -3.51
C ILE A 7 -38.07 -54.63 -3.80
N LEU A 8 -37.87 -53.82 -2.75
CA LEU A 8 -37.59 -52.39 -2.91
C LEU A 8 -36.15 -52.21 -3.37
N SER A 9 -36.02 -52.06 -4.69
CA SER A 9 -34.85 -51.55 -5.40
C SER A 9 -34.36 -50.24 -4.77
N LYS A 10 -33.24 -50.30 -4.05
CA LYS A 10 -32.44 -49.12 -3.70
C LYS A 10 -31.60 -48.77 -4.93
N GLN A 11 -32.07 -47.84 -5.76
CA GLN A 11 -31.19 -47.21 -6.74
C GLN A 11 -30.07 -46.46 -5.98
N PRO A 12 -28.80 -46.61 -6.37
CA PRO A 12 -27.74 -45.79 -5.82
C PRO A 12 -27.95 -44.35 -6.34
N ILE A 13 -28.11 -43.40 -5.41
CA ILE A 13 -28.04 -41.97 -5.72
C ILE A 13 -26.60 -41.68 -6.10
N VAL A 14 -26.31 -41.73 -7.40
CA VAL A 14 -25.05 -41.24 -7.97
C VAL A 14 -24.99 -39.73 -7.68
N PRO A 15 -23.94 -39.21 -7.00
CA PRO A 15 -23.74 -37.78 -6.92
C PRO A 15 -23.57 -37.26 -8.35
N LYS A 16 -24.47 -36.37 -8.79
CA LYS A 16 -24.32 -35.68 -10.06
C LYS A 16 -22.99 -34.94 -10.02
N ARG A 17 -22.06 -35.41 -10.85
CA ARG A 17 -20.74 -34.84 -11.11
C ARG A 17 -20.93 -33.42 -11.64
N ASN A 18 -20.92 -32.42 -10.77
CA ASN A 18 -20.84 -31.02 -11.18
C ASN A 18 -19.44 -30.79 -11.72
N LYS A 19 -19.27 -30.99 -13.03
CA LYS A 19 -18.09 -30.54 -13.76
C LYS A 19 -17.96 -29.04 -13.50
N SER A 20 -16.85 -28.63 -12.90
CA SER A 20 -16.45 -27.21 -12.91
C SER A 20 -16.52 -26.72 -14.36
N ASN A 21 -17.37 -25.72 -14.61
CA ASN A 21 -17.65 -25.27 -15.97
C ASN A 21 -16.42 -24.46 -16.45
N PRO A 22 -15.65 -24.89 -17.46
CA PRO A 22 -14.46 -24.16 -17.92
C PRO A 22 -14.78 -22.72 -18.37
N THR A 23 -16.04 -22.48 -18.76
CA THR A 23 -16.59 -21.15 -19.04
C THR A 23 -16.69 -20.24 -17.81
N LEU A 24 -16.88 -20.78 -16.60
CA LEU A 24 -16.98 -20.00 -15.36
C LEU A 24 -15.60 -19.49 -14.90
N LEU A 25 -14.61 -20.39 -14.84
CA LEU A 25 -13.20 -20.04 -14.52
C LEU A 25 -12.64 -19.00 -15.50
N SER A 26 -12.96 -19.13 -16.79
CA SER A 26 -12.56 -18.16 -17.80
C SER A 26 -13.22 -16.78 -17.62
N LYS A 27 -14.42 -16.73 -17.02
CA LYS A 27 -15.13 -15.47 -16.73
C LYS A 27 -14.56 -14.81 -15.48
N GLU A 28 -14.31 -15.57 -14.42
CA GLU A 28 -13.71 -15.07 -13.18
C GLU A 28 -12.33 -14.47 -13.42
N LEU A 29 -11.47 -15.16 -14.17
CA LEU A 29 -10.15 -14.66 -14.54
C LEU A 29 -10.24 -13.37 -15.38
N LYS A 30 -11.20 -13.27 -16.31
CA LYS A 30 -11.43 -12.04 -17.10
C LYS A 30 -11.90 -10.89 -16.23
N THR A 31 -12.80 -11.16 -15.29
CA THR A 31 -13.30 -10.16 -14.33
C THR A 31 -12.18 -9.65 -13.42
N ALA A 32 -11.36 -10.55 -12.88
CA ALA A 32 -10.24 -10.21 -12.02
C ALA A 32 -9.16 -9.38 -12.76
N ASN A 33 -8.83 -9.75 -13.99
CA ASN A 33 -7.91 -8.96 -14.83
C ASN A 33 -8.47 -7.58 -15.20
N SER A 34 -9.78 -7.50 -15.52
CA SER A 34 -10.46 -6.23 -15.75
C SER A 34 -10.44 -5.33 -14.51
N PHE A 35 -10.61 -5.92 -13.32
CA PHE A 35 -10.51 -5.21 -12.06
C PHE A 35 -9.10 -4.65 -11.82
N ILE A 36 -8.04 -5.45 -12.02
CA ILE A 36 -6.66 -4.95 -11.94
C ILE A 36 -6.43 -3.81 -12.93
N HIS A 37 -6.92 -3.94 -14.15
CA HIS A 37 -6.79 -2.88 -15.15
C HIS A 37 -7.47 -1.59 -14.69
N LYS A 38 -8.64 -1.68 -14.04
CA LYS A 38 -9.28 -0.52 -13.41
C LYS A 38 -8.42 0.04 -12.27
N LEU A 39 -7.84 -0.79 -11.42
CA LEU A 39 -6.97 -0.32 -10.32
C LEU A 39 -5.70 0.39 -10.81
N LYS A 40 -5.15 -0.03 -11.95
CA LYS A 40 -4.00 0.61 -12.60
C LYS A 40 -4.32 1.96 -13.23
N ASN A 41 -5.59 2.35 -13.34
CA ASN A 41 -5.97 3.68 -13.79
C ASN A 41 -5.44 4.75 -12.83
N VAL A 42 -4.90 5.84 -13.36
CA VAL A 42 -4.31 6.96 -12.59
C VAL A 42 -5.22 7.47 -11.47
N LYS A 43 -6.54 7.54 -11.72
CA LYS A 43 -7.51 7.99 -10.69
C LYS A 43 -7.58 7.05 -9.48
N ASN A 44 -7.30 5.77 -9.70
CA ASN A 44 -7.45 4.70 -8.71
C ASN A 44 -6.10 4.34 -8.08
N ALA A 45 -5.00 4.60 -8.81
CA ALA A 45 -3.64 4.37 -8.37
C ALA A 45 -3.30 5.13 -7.07
N LEU A 46 -3.93 6.29 -6.82
CA LEU A 46 -3.74 7.04 -5.57
C LEU A 46 -4.17 6.25 -4.33
N ARG A 47 -5.15 5.33 -4.45
CA ARG A 47 -5.57 4.44 -3.34
C ARG A 47 -4.54 3.39 -3.00
N LEU A 48 -3.67 3.10 -3.95
CA LEU A 48 -2.61 2.11 -3.82
C LEU A 48 -1.31 2.76 -3.34
N LEU A 49 -1.40 3.94 -2.74
CA LEU A 49 -0.26 4.62 -2.14
C LEU A 49 -0.45 4.69 -0.64
N THR A 50 0.64 4.47 0.08
CA THR A 50 0.77 4.86 1.48
C THR A 50 2.00 5.76 1.60
N CYS A 51 1.83 6.88 2.27
CA CYS A 51 2.88 7.84 2.53
C CYS A 51 3.44 7.60 3.93
N GLU A 52 4.76 7.44 4.01
CA GLU A 52 5.46 7.01 5.21
C GLU A 52 6.30 8.17 5.71
N PHE A 53 5.92 8.75 6.85
CA PHE A 53 6.49 9.98 7.39
C PHE A 53 7.27 9.72 8.66
N ASP A 54 8.33 10.50 8.88
CA ASP A 54 8.84 10.71 10.23
C ASP A 54 7.70 11.21 11.15
N GLU A 55 7.49 10.51 12.26
CA GLU A 55 6.47 10.86 13.25
C GLU A 55 6.62 12.31 13.76
N GLN A 56 7.84 12.81 13.91
CA GLN A 56 8.08 14.19 14.36
C GLN A 56 7.67 15.21 13.31
N LEU A 57 7.76 14.83 12.03
CA LEU A 57 7.37 15.69 10.94
C LEU A 57 5.86 15.96 10.95
N LEU A 58 5.06 14.93 11.25
CA LEU A 58 3.60 15.06 11.34
C LEU A 58 3.13 15.90 12.53
N GLN A 59 3.99 16.11 13.53
CA GLN A 59 3.72 17.01 14.67
C GLN A 59 3.89 18.49 14.32
N LEU A 60 4.41 18.82 13.13
CA LEU A 60 4.48 20.21 12.68
C LEU A 60 3.06 20.81 12.60
N PRO A 61 2.81 21.94 13.28
CA PRO A 61 1.47 22.54 13.33
C PRO A 61 0.89 22.77 11.95
N GLY A 62 -0.35 22.30 11.73
CA GLY A 62 -1.08 22.47 10.48
C GLY A 62 -0.61 21.60 9.30
N LEU A 63 0.54 20.91 9.39
CA LEU A 63 1.02 20.06 8.30
C LEU A 63 0.09 18.87 8.07
N LEU A 64 -0.22 18.12 9.12
CA LEU A 64 -1.08 16.94 9.01
C LEU A 64 -2.45 17.30 8.43
N GLY A 65 -3.09 18.35 8.92
CA GLY A 65 -4.39 18.80 8.41
C GLY A 65 -4.35 19.26 6.94
N ALA A 66 -3.26 19.92 6.52
CA ALA A 66 -3.08 20.32 5.12
C ALA A 66 -2.83 19.11 4.20
N LEU A 67 -2.10 18.09 4.68
CA LEU A 67 -1.82 16.86 3.95
C LEU A 67 -3.07 15.99 3.83
N THR A 68 -3.76 15.71 4.93
CA THR A 68 -4.95 14.83 4.94
C THR A 68 -6.02 15.35 3.99
N THR A 69 -6.35 16.64 4.06
CA THR A 69 -7.37 17.25 3.17
C THR A 69 -7.05 17.05 1.68
N LYS A 70 -5.77 17.20 1.28
CA LYS A 70 -5.36 17.04 -0.12
C LYS A 70 -5.27 15.58 -0.55
N LEU A 71 -4.75 14.71 0.33
CA LEU A 71 -4.58 13.29 0.04
C LEU A 71 -5.94 12.56 0.02
N GLU A 72 -6.84 12.88 0.95
CA GLU A 72 -8.19 12.32 1.01
C GLU A 72 -9.08 12.78 -0.15
N ALA A 73 -8.97 14.04 -0.60
CA ALA A 73 -9.70 14.52 -1.77
C ALA A 73 -9.36 13.73 -3.04
N GLY A 74 -8.09 13.33 -3.21
CA GLY A 74 -7.68 12.43 -4.29
C GLY A 74 -8.27 11.02 -4.14
N TRP A 75 -8.34 10.54 -2.89
CA TRP A 75 -8.82 9.19 -2.55
C TRP A 75 -10.34 9.02 -2.76
N GLN A 76 -11.15 9.99 -2.34
CA GLN A 76 -12.63 9.88 -2.39
C GLN A 76 -13.21 9.97 -3.82
N SER A 77 -12.41 10.31 -4.82
CA SER A 77 -12.86 10.38 -6.22
C SER A 77 -13.17 9.02 -6.88
N PHE A 78 -12.98 7.92 -6.14
CA PHE A 78 -13.21 6.55 -6.61
C PHE A 78 -14.63 6.06 -6.28
N SER A 79 -15.43 5.89 -7.33
CA SER A 79 -16.59 4.99 -7.30
C SER A 79 -16.27 3.80 -8.20
N LEU A 80 -16.09 2.62 -7.59
CA LEU A 80 -16.40 1.38 -8.31
C LEU A 80 -17.90 1.43 -8.50
N GLY A 81 -18.35 1.94 -9.64
CA GLY A 81 -19.77 1.88 -10.00
C GLY A 81 -20.30 0.46 -9.80
N PRO A 82 -21.62 0.29 -9.61
CA PRO A 82 -22.22 -0.98 -9.21
C PRO A 82 -21.70 -2.12 -10.08
N GLY A 83 -20.91 -2.98 -9.46
CA GLY A 83 -20.30 -4.14 -10.09
C GLY A 83 -21.14 -5.38 -9.84
N SER A 84 -20.80 -6.48 -10.52
CA SER A 84 -21.27 -7.81 -10.14
C SER A 84 -20.84 -8.17 -8.71
N THR A 85 -21.53 -9.10 -8.06
CA THR A 85 -21.18 -9.60 -6.72
C THR A 85 -19.70 -10.04 -6.58
N ALA A 86 -19.09 -10.59 -7.64
CA ALA A 86 -17.69 -10.99 -7.65
C ALA A 86 -16.69 -9.81 -7.64
N THR A 87 -17.04 -8.70 -8.31
CA THR A 87 -16.23 -7.47 -8.24
C THR A 87 -16.36 -6.78 -6.89
N ASP A 88 -17.51 -6.93 -6.23
CA ASP A 88 -17.74 -6.37 -4.90
C ASP A 88 -16.93 -7.13 -3.84
N GLN A 89 -16.84 -8.46 -3.96
CA GLN A 89 -15.96 -9.27 -3.09
C GLN A 89 -14.49 -8.88 -3.23
N LEU A 90 -13.97 -8.81 -4.47
CA LEU A 90 -12.59 -8.37 -4.73
C LEU A 90 -12.30 -6.95 -4.23
N ALA A 91 -13.29 -6.06 -4.29
CA ALA A 91 -13.18 -4.70 -3.76
C ALA A 91 -13.16 -4.66 -2.23
N ASN A 92 -13.95 -5.52 -1.57
CA ASN A 92 -13.95 -5.66 -0.12
C ASN A 92 -12.62 -6.26 0.38
N ASP A 93 -12.14 -7.31 -0.29
CA ASP A 93 -10.85 -7.95 0.02
C ASP A 93 -9.71 -6.95 -0.13
N LEU A 94 -9.70 -6.17 -1.22
CA LEU A 94 -8.75 -5.08 -1.42
C LEU A 94 -8.81 -4.06 -0.28
N THR A 95 -10.00 -3.60 0.09
CA THR A 95 -10.18 -2.58 1.13
C THR A 95 -9.65 -3.05 2.48
N SER A 96 -9.77 -4.34 2.79
CA SER A 96 -9.22 -4.93 4.03
C SER A 96 -7.69 -4.98 4.07
N GLN A 97 -7.03 -4.99 2.91
CA GLN A 97 -5.56 -5.07 2.78
C GLN A 97 -4.89 -3.70 2.72
N LEU A 98 -5.65 -2.61 2.51
CA LEU A 98 -5.07 -1.29 2.32
C LEU A 98 -4.54 -0.73 3.65
N PRO A 99 -3.24 -0.37 3.73
CA PRO A 99 -2.71 0.35 4.87
C PRO A 99 -3.30 1.76 4.96
N PRO A 100 -3.18 2.43 6.11
CA PRO A 100 -3.53 3.84 6.21
C PRO A 100 -2.71 4.67 5.21
N LEU A 101 -3.33 5.71 4.66
CA LEU A 101 -2.71 6.60 3.68
C LEU A 101 -1.49 7.35 4.24
N ILE A 102 -1.53 7.68 5.53
CA ILE A 102 -0.40 8.28 6.24
C ILE A 102 0.02 7.30 7.32
N ARG A 103 1.30 6.90 7.29
CA ARG A 103 1.91 6.03 8.28
C ARG A 103 3.05 6.76 8.98
N PRO A 104 2.91 7.08 10.29
CA PRO A 104 4.03 7.56 11.08
C PRO A 104 5.03 6.44 11.32
N LEU A 105 6.31 6.74 11.16
CA LEU A 105 7.43 5.84 11.42
C LEU A 105 8.55 6.57 12.14
N GLN A 106 9.34 5.82 12.91
CA GLN A 106 10.57 6.34 13.50
C GLN A 106 11.69 6.34 12.45
N PRO A 107 12.42 7.46 12.31
CA PRO A 107 13.56 7.55 11.39
C PRO A 107 14.63 6.48 11.64
N GLY A 108 15.17 5.93 10.55
CA GLY A 108 16.33 5.04 10.57
C GLY A 108 16.06 3.62 11.06
N GLN A 109 14.85 3.27 11.52
CA GLN A 109 14.54 1.93 12.02
C GLN A 109 14.82 0.81 11.01
N GLN A 110 14.60 1.08 9.73
CA GLN A 110 14.80 0.12 8.63
C GLN A 110 16.11 0.36 7.86
N GLY A 111 17.01 1.19 8.40
CA GLY A 111 18.25 1.58 7.73
C GLY A 111 18.07 2.51 6.53
N SER A 112 19.13 2.66 5.72
CA SER A 112 19.18 3.61 4.59
C SER A 112 18.24 3.25 3.42
N THR A 113 17.91 1.96 3.28
CA THR A 113 16.96 1.46 2.28
C THR A 113 15.51 1.47 2.76
N GLY A 114 15.28 1.84 4.02
CA GLY A 114 13.96 1.86 4.63
C GLY A 114 13.06 2.99 4.16
N SER A 115 11.80 2.95 4.59
CA SER A 115 10.79 3.95 4.24
C SER A 115 11.07 5.34 4.81
N VAL A 116 11.61 5.46 6.01
CA VAL A 116 11.99 6.75 6.60
C VAL A 116 13.45 6.67 7.05
N PRO A 117 14.41 6.86 6.13
CA PRO A 117 15.82 6.64 6.44
C PRO A 117 16.46 7.80 7.22
N LEU A 118 15.85 8.99 7.19
CA LEU A 118 16.34 10.20 7.86
C LEU A 118 15.25 10.90 8.66
N SER A 119 15.64 11.66 9.69
CA SER A 119 14.73 12.57 10.38
C SER A 119 14.24 13.67 9.43
N HIS A 120 13.00 14.10 9.66
CA HIS A 120 12.25 15.06 8.85
C HIS A 120 12.11 14.63 7.39
N SER A 121 12.14 13.31 7.13
CA SER A 121 11.89 12.77 5.80
C SER A 121 10.56 12.05 5.70
N PHE A 122 10.11 11.88 4.48
CA PHE A 122 9.05 10.95 4.14
C PHE A 122 9.30 10.32 2.77
N THR A 123 8.69 9.16 2.56
CA THR A 123 8.64 8.46 1.28
C THR A 123 7.21 8.00 1.03
N TRP A 124 7.02 7.21 -0.02
CA TRP A 124 5.77 6.53 -0.27
C TRP A 124 6.02 5.12 -0.79
N THR A 125 5.07 4.25 -0.50
CA THR A 125 5.04 2.87 -0.98
C THR A 125 3.84 2.70 -1.91
N ARG A 126 4.10 2.16 -3.09
CA ARG A 126 3.09 1.81 -4.09
C ARG A 126 2.72 0.34 -3.96
N LEU A 127 1.45 0.06 -3.76
CA LEU A 127 0.89 -1.28 -3.66
C LEU A 127 0.54 -1.77 -5.06
N GLN A 128 1.25 -2.80 -5.52
CA GLN A 128 1.07 -3.37 -6.85
C GLN A 128 0.07 -4.53 -6.77
N PRO A 129 -1.12 -4.41 -7.40
CA PRO A 129 -2.11 -5.48 -7.37
C PRO A 129 -1.68 -6.64 -8.26
N ARG A 130 -1.69 -7.84 -7.69
CA ARG A 130 -1.35 -9.11 -8.33
C ARG A 130 -2.44 -10.14 -8.07
N LEU A 131 -2.69 -11.01 -9.06
CA LEU A 131 -3.54 -12.19 -8.84
C LEU A 131 -2.66 -13.35 -8.41
N GLU A 132 -3.06 -13.97 -7.32
CA GLU A 132 -2.57 -15.29 -6.94
C GLU A 132 -3.68 -16.31 -7.21
N CYS A 133 -3.27 -17.50 -7.64
CA CYS A 133 -4.16 -18.63 -7.82
C CYS A 133 -3.75 -19.68 -6.81
N SER A 134 -4.62 -19.95 -5.85
CA SER A 134 -4.43 -21.06 -4.94
C SER A 134 -5.09 -22.30 -5.53
N GLU A 135 -4.34 -23.40 -5.55
CA GLU A 135 -4.87 -24.73 -5.80
C GLU A 135 -4.99 -25.41 -4.44
N THR A 136 -6.21 -25.61 -3.95
CA THR A 136 -6.41 -26.45 -2.77
C THR A 136 -6.43 -27.91 -3.21
N PRO A 137 -5.46 -28.75 -2.78
CA PRO A 137 -5.52 -30.17 -3.06
C PRO A 137 -6.63 -30.77 -2.19
N ASN A 138 -7.79 -31.03 -2.78
CA ASN A 138 -8.74 -31.93 -2.17
C ASN A 138 -8.11 -33.33 -2.17
N GLY A 139 -8.12 -34.02 -1.03
CA GLY A 139 -7.44 -35.31 -0.78
C GLY A 139 -7.81 -36.49 -1.70
N ASP A 140 -8.62 -36.26 -2.73
CA ASP A 140 -9.02 -37.25 -3.75
C ASP A 140 -8.29 -37.08 -5.10
N GLY A 141 -7.27 -36.22 -5.21
CA GLY A 141 -6.45 -36.12 -6.42
C GLY A 141 -7.17 -35.54 -7.65
N ILE A 142 -8.40 -35.02 -7.48
CA ILE A 142 -9.14 -34.26 -8.49
C ILE A 142 -9.21 -32.81 -8.00
N THR A 143 -8.21 -32.02 -8.38
CA THR A 143 -8.14 -30.56 -8.18
C THR A 143 -9.17 -29.85 -9.06
N GLU A 144 -10.24 -29.29 -8.47
CA GLU A 144 -11.25 -28.53 -9.25
C GLU A 144 -11.73 -27.21 -8.62
N ASN A 145 -11.19 -26.73 -7.49
CA ASN A 145 -11.45 -25.38 -7.00
C ASN A 145 -10.17 -24.52 -7.07
N ARG A 146 -10.00 -23.84 -8.20
CA ARG A 146 -9.03 -22.74 -8.33
C ARG A 146 -9.68 -21.46 -7.84
N GLU A 147 -9.16 -20.92 -6.75
CA GLU A 147 -9.61 -19.64 -6.21
C GLU A 147 -8.60 -18.56 -6.62
N PHE A 148 -9.11 -17.42 -7.09
CA PHE A 148 -8.30 -16.26 -7.43
C PHE A 148 -8.38 -15.25 -6.29
N SER A 149 -7.25 -14.97 -5.66
CA SER A 149 -7.14 -13.92 -4.65
C SER A 149 -6.38 -12.73 -5.22
N LEU A 150 -6.77 -11.53 -4.78
CA LEU A 150 -6.04 -10.31 -5.07
C LEU A 150 -5.06 -10.05 -3.92
N VAL A 151 -3.79 -9.89 -4.25
CA VAL A 151 -2.72 -9.57 -3.30
C VAL A 151 -2.09 -8.24 -3.68
N LEU A 152 -1.76 -7.43 -2.68
CA LEU A 152 -1.06 -6.16 -2.85
C LEU A 152 0.42 -6.30 -2.48
N GLU A 153 1.30 -6.25 -3.47
CA GLU A 153 2.75 -6.32 -3.27
C GLU A 153 3.32 -4.91 -3.05
N PRO A 154 4.00 -4.63 -1.92
CA PRO A 154 4.54 -3.31 -1.64
C PRO A 154 5.80 -3.02 -2.46
N PHE A 155 5.83 -1.86 -3.12
CA PHE A 155 6.99 -1.32 -3.82
C PHE A 155 7.37 0.03 -3.22
N ILE A 156 8.50 0.08 -2.50
CA ILE A 156 9.00 1.31 -1.86
C ILE A 156 9.60 2.20 -2.94
N GLU A 157 9.15 3.45 -3.01
CA GLU A 157 9.65 4.37 -4.02
C GLU A 157 11.03 4.92 -3.62
N PRO A 158 11.96 5.04 -4.58
CA PRO A 158 13.36 5.28 -4.26
C PRO A 158 13.62 6.69 -3.75
N GLU A 159 12.77 7.65 -4.10
CA GLU A 159 12.94 9.06 -3.73
C GLU A 159 12.64 9.30 -2.25
N VAL A 160 13.53 10.04 -1.58
CA VAL A 160 13.37 10.49 -0.19
C VAL A 160 13.13 11.99 -0.20
N ILE A 161 12.01 12.44 0.38
CA ILE A 161 11.72 13.87 0.51
C ILE A 161 12.09 14.32 1.92
N LEU A 162 12.98 15.30 2.03
CA LEU A 162 13.34 15.97 3.28
C LEU A 162 12.60 17.29 3.38
N LEU A 163 11.95 17.52 4.52
CA LEU A 163 11.21 18.74 4.81
C LEU A 163 11.94 19.52 5.89
N LEU A 164 12.60 20.62 5.53
CA LEU A 164 13.43 21.38 6.46
C LEU A 164 12.80 22.74 6.78
N THR A 165 12.65 23.04 8.06
CA THR A 165 12.20 24.35 8.55
C THR A 165 13.34 25.37 8.55
N ALA A 166 12.98 26.65 8.58
CA ALA A 166 13.96 27.74 8.69
C ALA A 166 14.95 27.55 9.85
N ASP A 167 14.50 27.04 10.99
CA ASP A 167 15.35 26.86 12.17
C ASP A 167 16.30 25.66 12.03
N GLN A 168 15.85 24.58 11.39
CA GLN A 168 16.73 23.47 11.02
C GLN A 168 17.80 23.92 10.02
N ILE A 169 17.42 24.72 9.02
CA ILE A 169 18.37 25.27 8.04
C ILE A 169 19.41 26.17 8.72
N LYS A 170 19.00 27.04 9.65
CA LYS A 170 19.92 27.84 10.46
C LYS A 170 20.85 26.96 11.30
N GLY A 171 20.36 25.83 11.82
CA GLY A 171 21.18 24.86 12.54
C GLY A 171 22.27 24.23 11.67
N LEU A 172 21.94 23.91 10.41
CA LEU A 172 22.88 23.34 9.44
C LEU A 172 23.98 24.33 9.02
N THR A 173 23.72 25.64 9.08
CA THR A 173 24.72 26.66 8.70
C THR A 173 25.62 27.11 9.86
N LYS A 174 25.37 26.67 11.09
CA LYS A 174 26.24 26.96 12.25
C LYS A 174 27.57 26.23 12.10
N LYS A 175 28.67 26.95 12.31
CA LYS A 175 29.99 26.32 12.44
C LYS A 175 30.17 25.83 13.86
N THR A 176 30.27 24.51 14.05
CA THR A 176 30.65 23.94 15.34
C THR A 176 32.16 24.08 15.51
N VAL A 177 32.60 24.93 16.44
CA VAL A 177 34.02 25.08 16.78
C VAL A 177 34.32 24.06 17.88
N ASN A 178 34.93 22.93 17.52
CA ASN A 178 35.44 21.99 18.51
C ASN A 178 36.88 22.36 18.88
N ARG A 179 37.21 22.37 20.18
CA ARG A 179 38.49 22.91 20.70
C ARG A 179 39.73 22.14 20.23
N ASN A 180 39.59 20.90 19.78
CA ASN A 180 40.71 20.06 19.35
C ASN A 180 40.44 19.49 17.94
N SER A 181 41.03 20.12 16.92
CA SER A 181 41.22 19.67 15.53
C SER A 181 39.99 19.20 14.71
N THR A 182 39.90 19.75 13.49
CA THR A 182 38.90 19.52 12.41
C THR A 182 37.52 20.14 12.64
N GLN A 183 37.32 21.33 12.04
CA GLN A 183 35.99 21.94 11.88
C GLN A 183 35.23 21.23 10.76
N THR A 184 34.42 20.22 11.07
CA THR A 184 33.41 19.73 10.12
C THR A 184 32.15 20.57 10.30
N SER A 185 31.79 21.33 9.26
CA SER A 185 30.51 22.06 9.28
C SER A 185 29.34 21.08 9.36
N THR A 186 28.29 21.41 10.11
CA THR A 186 27.06 20.58 10.20
C THR A 186 26.45 20.35 8.83
N LEU A 187 26.57 21.31 7.91
CA LEU A 187 26.19 21.17 6.51
C LEU A 187 26.98 20.08 5.77
N THR A 188 28.30 19.98 6.00
CA THR A 188 29.14 18.93 5.38
C THR A 188 28.74 17.55 5.88
N SER A 189 28.51 17.40 7.19
CA SER A 189 28.04 16.13 7.77
C SER A 189 26.65 15.75 7.24
N PHE A 190 25.74 16.72 7.14
CA PHE A 190 24.43 16.53 6.53
C PHE A 190 24.51 16.09 5.07
N GLY A 191 25.33 16.77 4.26
CA GLY A 191 25.56 16.39 2.86
C GLY A 191 26.20 15.01 2.72
N THR A 192 27.06 14.61 3.65
CA THR A 192 27.66 13.26 3.68
C THR A 192 26.60 12.21 4.01
N CYS A 193 25.72 12.49 4.99
CA CYS A 193 24.60 11.62 5.34
C CYS A 193 23.65 11.39 4.15
N ILE A 194 23.29 12.46 3.43
CA ILE A 194 22.48 12.35 2.20
C ILE A 194 23.18 11.48 1.16
N LYS A 195 24.48 11.69 0.93
CA LYS A 195 25.25 10.89 -0.05
C LYS A 195 25.29 9.40 0.32
N GLN A 196 25.38 9.08 1.60
CA GLN A 196 25.43 7.70 2.11
C GLN A 196 24.11 6.95 1.91
N LEU A 197 22.98 7.64 1.75
CA LEU A 197 21.71 6.98 1.46
C LEU A 197 21.71 6.24 0.12
N ASN A 198 22.54 6.67 -0.84
CA ASN A 198 22.56 6.13 -2.19
C ASN A 198 21.16 6.11 -2.86
N ARG A 199 20.36 7.14 -2.60
CA ARG A 199 19.00 7.33 -3.10
C ARG A 199 18.81 8.75 -3.61
N PRO A 200 17.90 9.00 -4.56
CA PRO A 200 17.47 10.36 -4.90
C PRO A 200 16.88 11.05 -3.66
N VAL A 201 17.34 12.26 -3.37
CA VAL A 201 16.86 13.05 -2.23
C VAL A 201 16.40 14.42 -2.71
N THR A 202 15.16 14.77 -2.39
CA THR A 202 14.56 16.07 -2.68
C THR A 202 14.41 16.84 -1.36
N CYS A 203 15.07 17.99 -1.26
CA CYS A 203 14.96 18.86 -0.08
C CYS A 203 13.97 19.99 -0.34
N ILE A 204 12.91 20.06 0.48
CA ILE A 204 11.94 21.14 0.49
C ILE A 204 12.24 22.04 1.69
N LEU A 205 12.55 23.31 1.41
CA LEU A 205 12.96 24.29 2.41
C LEU A 205 11.83 25.26 2.73
N PHE A 206 11.32 25.23 3.95
CA PHE A 206 10.32 26.19 4.43
C PHE A 206 10.99 27.43 5.03
N THR A 207 11.39 28.34 4.16
CA THR A 207 11.99 29.63 4.53
C THR A 207 10.91 30.72 4.55
N GLY A 208 10.16 30.84 5.65
CA GLY A 208 9.32 32.02 5.92
C GLY A 208 7.81 31.83 5.97
N ALA A 209 7.28 30.64 5.66
CA ALA A 209 5.86 30.34 5.87
C ALA A 209 5.65 29.80 7.30
N LYS A 210 4.96 30.55 8.17
CA LYS A 210 4.22 29.89 9.25
C LYS A 210 3.15 29.04 8.58
N LEU A 211 3.18 27.72 8.75
CA LEU A 211 2.07 26.85 8.36
C LEU A 211 0.82 27.43 9.03
N ARG A 212 -0.06 28.06 8.23
CA ARG A 212 -1.29 28.64 8.75
C ARG A 212 -2.13 27.49 9.25
N THR A 213 -2.28 27.40 10.57
CA THR A 213 -3.34 26.60 11.18
C THR A 213 -4.65 27.19 10.68
N SER A 214 -5.45 26.41 9.98
CA SER A 214 -6.86 26.76 9.81
C SER A 214 -7.45 26.74 11.21
N GLU A 215 -7.65 27.90 11.83
CA GLU A 215 -8.57 28.00 12.95
C GLU A 215 -9.94 27.57 12.43
N LYS A 216 -10.49 26.52 13.03
CA LYS A 216 -11.90 26.14 12.94
C LYS A 216 -12.48 26.24 14.34
#